data_AF-A0A1D1V5C1-F1
#
_entry.id   AF-A0A1D1V5C1-F1
#
_cell.length_a   1.000
_cell.length_b   1.000
_cell.length_c   1.000
_cell.angle_alpha   90.00
_cell.angle_beta   90.00
_cell.angle_gamma   90.00
#
_symmetry.space_group_name_H-M   'P 1'
#
loop_
_entity.id
_entity.type
_entity.pdbx_description
1 polymer ?
#
loop_
_entity_poly.entity_id
_entity_poly.type
_entity_poly.pdbx_seq_one_letter_code
_entity_poly.pdbx_strand_id
1 'polypeptide(L)'
;MPLYEHASIRADGSPVEKGKVVAPWKIDFVPNKSLSWDSATNEDFCCHFVHDVPSGSVLYDVVLFRTQDSVGQHVGRLISTSPFVASLYGDERLYLRHVNDRWLST
;
A
#
# COMPACT_ATOMS: atom_id res chain seq x y z
N MET A 1 -4.10 -23.30 -5.80
CA MET A 1 -3.15 -23.28 -6.93
C MET A 1 -1.83 -22.70 -6.44
N PRO A 2 -0.71 -23.43 -6.57
CA PRO A 2 0.62 -22.91 -6.24
C PRO A 2 1.01 -21.71 -7.13
N LEU A 3 1.74 -20.75 -6.54
CA LEU A 3 2.17 -19.49 -7.17
C LEU A 3 2.85 -19.67 -8.55
N TYR A 4 3.51 -20.81 -8.73
CA TYR A 4 4.23 -21.17 -9.95
C TYR A 4 3.33 -21.31 -11.18
N GLU A 5 2.08 -21.73 -11.00
CA GLU A 5 1.12 -21.90 -12.10
C GLU A 5 0.69 -20.55 -12.66
N HIS A 6 0.34 -19.60 -11.80
CA HIS A 6 -0.04 -18.25 -12.23
C HIS A 6 1.12 -17.45 -12.83
N ALA A 7 2.34 -17.64 -12.30
CA ALA A 7 3.53 -16.94 -12.79
C ALA A 7 4.12 -17.55 -14.08
N SER A 8 3.55 -18.67 -14.57
CA SER A 8 3.97 -19.32 -15.82
C SER A 8 3.37 -18.68 -17.08
N ILE A 9 2.49 -17.68 -16.93
CA ILE A 9 1.81 -16.99 -18.02
C ILE A 9 2.16 -15.49 -17.97
N ARG A 10 2.56 -14.93 -19.12
CA ARG A 10 2.82 -13.50 -19.28
C ARG A 10 1.49 -12.72 -19.33
N ALA A 11 1.57 -11.39 -19.18
CA ALA A 11 0.39 -10.52 -19.27
C ALA A 11 -0.34 -10.58 -20.63
N ASP A 12 0.34 -11.01 -21.69
CA ASP A 12 -0.22 -11.22 -23.03
C ASP A 12 -0.83 -12.64 -23.24
N GLY A 13 -0.82 -13.47 -22.19
CA GLY A 13 -1.33 -14.85 -22.24
C GLY A 13 -0.31 -15.88 -22.76
N SER A 14 0.90 -15.46 -23.18
CA SER A 14 1.93 -16.40 -23.64
C SER A 14 2.64 -17.11 -22.47
N PRO A 15 3.09 -18.37 -22.64
CA PRO A 15 3.80 -19.09 -21.60
C PRO A 15 5.21 -18.53 -21.39
N VAL A 16 5.61 -18.40 -20.13
CA VAL A 16 6.99 -18.14 -19.71
C VAL A 16 7.81 -19.41 -19.90
N GLU A 17 9.03 -19.28 -20.44
CA GLU A 17 9.93 -20.42 -20.63
C GLU A 17 10.15 -21.20 -19.32
N LYS A 18 10.16 -22.54 -19.41
CA LYS A 18 10.35 -23.41 -18.25
C LYS A 18 11.65 -23.06 -17.52
N GLY A 19 11.56 -22.84 -16.21
CA GLY A 19 12.70 -22.45 -15.38
C GLY A 19 13.04 -20.95 -15.40
N LYS A 20 12.29 -20.12 -16.14
CA LYS A 20 12.44 -18.65 -16.16
C LYS A 20 11.38 -17.88 -15.38
N VAL A 21 10.52 -18.60 -14.65
CA VAL A 21 9.66 -17.99 -13.64
C VAL A 21 10.55 -17.55 -12.48
N VAL A 22 10.65 -16.25 -12.25
CA VAL A 22 11.50 -15.65 -11.21
C VAL A 22 10.62 -14.86 -10.25
N ALA A 23 10.68 -15.22 -8.97
CA ALA A 23 10.11 -14.40 -7.91
C ALA A 23 11.10 -13.29 -7.52
N PRO A 24 10.62 -12.08 -7.20
CA PRO A 24 11.50 -11.04 -6.65
C PRO A 24 12.07 -11.51 -5.31
N TRP A 25 13.31 -11.13 -5.03
CA TRP A 25 13.92 -11.32 -3.72
C TRP A 25 13.25 -10.43 -2.67
N LYS A 26 12.90 -9.20 -3.04
CA LYS A 26 12.26 -8.22 -2.18
C LYS A 26 11.30 -7.34 -2.98
N ILE A 27 10.19 -6.99 -2.33
CA ILE A 27 9.21 -6.00 -2.80
C ILE A 27 9.23 -4.86 -1.79
N ASP A 28 9.53 -3.64 -2.25
CA ASP A 28 9.43 -2.42 -1.45
C ASP A 28 8.21 -1.61 -1.85
N PHE A 29 7.47 -1.15 -0.85
CA PHE A 29 6.44 -0.13 -0.98
C PHE A 29 7.05 1.19 -0.56
N VAL A 30 7.49 1.99 -1.54
CA VAL A 30 8.09 3.30 -1.28
C VAL A 30 6.96 4.32 -1.10
N PRO A 31 6.80 4.93 0.08
CA PRO A 31 5.68 5.84 0.35
C PRO A 31 5.77 7.10 -0.51
N ASN A 32 4.61 7.58 -0.95
CA ASN A 32 4.53 8.84 -1.67
C ASN A 32 4.82 10.01 -0.71
N LYS A 33 6.00 10.62 -0.88
CA LYS A 33 6.44 11.77 -0.07
C LYS A 33 5.54 13.00 -0.20
N SER A 34 4.74 13.13 -1.27
CA SER A 34 3.81 14.26 -1.37
C SER A 34 2.64 14.16 -0.40
N LEU A 35 2.39 12.97 0.17
CA LEU A 35 1.34 12.72 1.17
C LEU A 35 1.91 12.62 2.59
N SER A 36 3.16 13.05 2.80
CA SER A 36 3.76 13.05 4.14
C SER A 36 3.36 14.28 4.93
N TRP A 37 3.16 14.10 6.22
CA TRP A 37 2.91 15.19 7.17
C TRP A 37 4.09 15.36 8.12
N ASP A 38 4.13 16.51 8.81
CA ASP A 38 5.14 16.74 9.84
C ASP A 38 4.94 15.77 11.01
N SER A 39 6.00 15.07 11.40
CA SER A 39 6.02 14.19 12.57
C SER A 39 5.72 14.89 13.89
N ALA A 40 5.88 16.22 13.96
CA ALA A 40 5.62 17.02 15.14
C ALA A 40 4.20 17.61 15.19
N THR A 41 3.31 17.26 14.24
CA THR A 41 1.93 17.75 14.25
C THR A 41 1.14 17.24 15.46
N ASN A 42 0.31 18.12 16.04
CA ASN A 42 -0.66 17.76 17.07
C ASN A 42 -2.05 17.46 16.48
N GLU A 43 -2.18 17.48 15.14
CA GLU A 43 -3.42 17.17 14.45
C GLU A 43 -3.67 15.66 14.42
N ASP A 44 -4.95 15.28 14.43
CA ASP A 44 -5.35 13.89 14.36
C ASP A 44 -5.02 13.33 12.97
N PHE A 45 -4.27 12.22 12.93
CA PHE A 45 -3.91 11.53 11.70
C PHE A 45 -5.14 11.11 10.90
N CYS A 46 -6.27 10.81 11.56
CA CYS A 46 -7.52 10.47 10.88
C CYS A 46 -8.03 11.63 10.02
N CYS A 47 -7.89 12.88 10.50
CA CYS A 47 -8.25 14.06 9.73
C CYS A 47 -7.38 14.16 8.46
N HIS A 48 -6.07 13.95 8.60
CA HIS A 48 -5.15 13.96 7.46
C HIS A 48 -5.50 12.89 6.42
N PHE A 49 -5.76 11.66 6.83
CA PHE A 49 -6.11 10.59 5.87
C PHE A 49 -7.43 10.86 5.13
N VAL A 50 -8.43 11.44 5.81
CA VAL A 50 -9.74 11.73 5.19
C VAL A 50 -9.65 12.94 4.25
N HIS A 51 -8.91 13.99 4.62
CA HIS A 51 -8.85 15.24 3.86
C HIS A 51 -7.75 15.27 2.79
N ASP A 52 -6.57 14.75 3.12
CA ASP A 52 -5.37 14.94 2.28
C ASP A 52 -5.12 13.75 1.34
N VAL A 53 -5.82 12.63 1.53
CA VAL A 53 -5.67 11.43 0.71
C VAL A 53 -6.98 11.10 -0.02
N PRO A 54 -7.35 11.87 -1.05
CA PRO A 54 -8.54 11.58 -1.83
C PRO A 54 -8.42 10.25 -2.61
N SER A 55 -9.56 9.75 -3.08
CA SER A 55 -9.59 8.64 -4.03
C SER A 55 -8.78 8.98 -5.29
N GLY A 56 -8.02 8.01 -5.80
CA GLY A 56 -7.10 8.19 -6.94
C GLY A 56 -5.68 8.62 -6.54
N SER A 57 -5.41 8.79 -5.26
CA SER A 57 -4.08 9.16 -4.76
C SER A 57 -3.11 8.00 -4.90
N VAL A 58 -1.89 8.30 -5.37
CA VAL A 58 -0.77 7.36 -5.33
C VAL A 58 -0.27 7.26 -3.90
N LEU A 59 -0.42 6.09 -3.29
CA LEU A 59 0.00 5.83 -1.91
C LEU A 59 1.45 5.37 -1.85
N TYR A 60 1.81 4.44 -2.74
CA TYR A 60 3.14 3.86 -2.80
C TYR A 60 3.57 3.63 -4.24
N ASP A 61 4.86 3.84 -4.51
CA ASP A 61 5.53 3.25 -5.66
C ASP A 61 6.01 1.84 -5.29
N VAL A 62 5.75 0.87 -6.16
CA VAL A 62 6.13 -0.54 -5.96
C VAL A 62 7.45 -0.78 -6.67
N VAL A 63 8.46 -1.17 -5.90
CA VAL A 63 9.82 -1.40 -6.39
C VAL A 63 10.23 -2.84 -6.10
N LEU A 64 10.74 -3.54 -7.12
CA LEU A 64 11.19 -4.93 -7.00
C LEU A 64 12.70 -5.02 -7.06
N PHE A 65 13.25 -5.95 -6.27
CA PHE A 65 14.66 -6.32 -6.27
C PHE A 65 14.77 -7.78 -6.67
N ARG A 66 15.63 -8.07 -7.66
CA ARG A 66 15.85 -9.44 -8.15
C ARG A 66 16.79 -10.24 -7.25
N THR A 67 17.77 -9.56 -6.67
CA THR A 67 18.77 -10.10 -5.74
C THR A 67 19.03 -9.09 -4.65
N GLN A 68 19.75 -9.51 -3.59
CA GLN A 68 20.12 -8.65 -2.47
C GLN A 68 20.85 -7.37 -2.90
N ASP A 69 21.73 -7.45 -3.89
CA ASP A 69 22.56 -6.33 -4.36
C ASP A 69 22.02 -5.67 -5.64
N SER A 70 20.84 -6.08 -6.12
CA SER A 70 20.27 -5.52 -7.35
C SER A 70 19.77 -4.09 -7.16
N VAL A 71 19.81 -3.30 -8.24
CA VAL A 71 19.13 -2.00 -8.28
C VAL A 71 17.63 -2.22 -8.34
N GLY A 72 16.89 -1.52 -7.48
CA GLY A 72 15.43 -1.60 -7.42
C GLY A 72 14.78 -1.15 -8.73
N GLN A 73 13.86 -1.95 -9.24
CA GLN A 73 13.09 -1.66 -10.45
C GLN A 73 11.67 -1.24 -10.09
N HIS A 74 11.26 -0.04 -10.51
CA HIS A 74 9.86 0.37 -10.42
C HIS A 74 8.98 -0.49 -11.33
N VAL A 75 7.88 -1.02 -10.80
CA VAL A 75 6.96 -1.90 -11.54
C VAL A 75 5.52 -1.42 -11.54
N GLY A 76 5.19 -0.43 -10.71
CA GLY A 76 3.83 0.05 -10.60
C GLY A 76 3.59 0.94 -9.39
N ARG A 77 2.32 1.25 -9.16
CA ARG A 77 1.86 2.12 -8.08
C ARG A 77 0.67 1.50 -7.38
N LEU A 78 0.63 1.64 -6.06
CA LEU A 78 -0.58 1.42 -5.29
C LEU A 78 -1.39 2.72 -5.28
N ILE A 79 -2.60 2.68 -5.81
CA ILE A 79 -3.47 3.84 -5.96
C ILE A 79 -4.74 3.60 -5.13
N SER A 80 -5.16 4.59 -4.35
CA SER A 80 -6.44 4.51 -3.64
C SER A 80 -7.59 4.48 -4.65
N THR A 81 -8.51 3.52 -4.49
CA THR A 81 -9.70 3.40 -5.36
C THR A 81 -10.96 3.95 -4.70
N SER A 82 -10.88 4.29 -3.41
CA SER A 82 -11.95 4.91 -2.64
C SER A 82 -11.37 5.88 -1.61
N PRO A 83 -12.20 6.75 -1.02
CA PRO A 83 -11.81 7.51 0.17
C PRO A 83 -11.44 6.59 1.33
N PHE A 84 -10.54 7.06 2.19
CA PHE A 84 -10.32 6.44 3.49
C PHE A 84 -11.51 6.73 4.40
N VAL A 85 -12.03 5.71 5.05
CA VAL A 85 -13.12 5.81 6.01
C VAL A 85 -12.76 5.03 7.27
N ALA A 86 -13.17 5.52 8.43
CA ALA A 86 -13.10 4.74 9.66
C ALA A 86 -13.93 3.45 9.47
N SER A 87 -13.33 2.31 9.82
CA SER A 87 -13.98 1.03 9.64
C SER A 87 -14.99 0.79 10.76
N LEU A 88 -16.28 0.98 10.46
CA LEU A 88 -17.36 0.69 11.41
C LEU A 88 -17.27 -0.74 11.97
N TYR A 89 -16.88 -1.72 11.14
CA TYR A 89 -16.65 -3.09 11.58
C TYR A 89 -15.46 -3.23 12.54
N GLY A 90 -14.38 -2.49 12.30
CA GLY A 90 -13.22 -2.46 13.20
C GLY A 90 -13.57 -1.91 14.57
N ASP A 91 -14.36 -0.84 14.58
CA ASP A 91 -14.78 -0.15 15.80
C ASP A 91 -15.79 -0.99 16.61
N GLU A 92 -16.72 -1.67 15.94
CA GLU A 92 -17.77 -2.45 16.61
C GLU A 92 -17.36 -3.88 16.97
N ARG A 93 -16.57 -4.56 16.14
CA ARG A 93 -16.36 -6.02 16.21
C ARG A 93 -14.95 -6.43 16.57
N LEU A 94 -13.94 -5.63 16.24
CA LEU A 94 -12.53 -5.94 16.52
C LEU A 94 -12.03 -5.30 17.81
N TYR A 95 -12.90 -4.68 18.61
CA TYR A 95 -12.57 -3.96 19.84
C TYR A 95 -11.45 -2.92 19.68
N LEU A 96 -11.25 -2.42 18.47
CA LEU A 96 -10.49 -1.20 18.23
C LEU A 96 -11.44 -0.05 18.56
N ARG A 97 -11.77 0.15 19.83
CA ARG A 97 -12.52 1.33 20.29
C ARG A 97 -11.62 2.55 20.10
N HIS A 98 -11.45 2.98 18.87
CA HIS A 98 -10.95 4.31 18.58
C HIS A 98 -11.87 5.30 19.30
N VAL A 99 -11.29 6.30 19.93
CA VAL A 99 -12.05 7.24 20.75
C VAL A 99 -13.06 7.94 19.83
N ASN A 100 -14.35 7.69 20.02
CA ASN A 100 -15.42 8.27 19.21
C ASN A 100 -15.48 9.81 19.36
N ASP A 101 -14.93 10.33 20.46
CA ASP A 101 -14.85 11.74 20.75
C ASP A 101 -13.43 12.26 20.51
N ARG A 102 -13.33 13.30 19.68
CA ARG A 102 -12.07 14.01 19.44
C ARG A 102 -11.54 14.53 20.78
N TRP A 103 -10.25 14.32 21.06
CA TRP A 103 -9.58 14.97 22.18
C TRP A 103 -9.58 16.48 21.94
N LEU A 104 -10.52 17.18 22.59
CA LEU A 104 -10.54 18.64 22.64
C LEU A 104 -9.73 19.05 23.87
N SER A 105 -8.51 19.54 23.65
CA SER A 105 -7.77 20.21 24.71
C SER A 105 -8.49 21.53 25.05
N THR A 106 -9.08 21.60 26.24
CA THR A 106 -9.49 22.87 26.88
C THR A 106 -8.29 23.70 27.28
#